data_AF-A0A4Y3JNR6-F1
#
_entry.id   AF-A0A4Y3JNR6-F1
#
_cell.length_a   1.000
_cell.length_b   1.000
_cell.length_c   1.000
_cell.angle_alpha   90.00
_cell.angle_beta   90.00
_cell.angle_gamma   90.00
#
_symmetry.space_group_name_H-M   'P 1'
#
loop_
_entity.id
_entity.type
_entity.pdbx_description
1 polymer ?
#
loop_
_entity_poly.entity_id
_entity_poly.type
_entity_poly.pdbx_seq_one_letter_code
_entity_poly.pdbx_strand_id
1 'polypeptide(L)'
;MVRPQEVRAPKEKIEILAIIEDGTQTKKGYSIALIKWKGKKGVAIRWDGDNQQDKGFPITANGYHPAWFVLPDKFTELYSYDYAKTVTSIKALDKLAEEQNKMDEK
;
A
#
# COMPACT_ATOMS: atom_id res chain seq x y z
N MET A 1 7.85 -11.31 9.50
CA MET A 1 7.57 -10.23 8.56
C MET A 1 6.91 -9.13 9.35
N VAL A 2 7.16 -7.89 8.98
CA VAL A 2 6.58 -6.73 9.65
C VAL A 2 5.22 -6.43 9.01
N ARG A 3 4.16 -6.38 9.83
CA ARG A 3 2.83 -6.00 9.33
C ARG A 3 2.81 -4.52 8.97
N PRO A 4 2.41 -4.13 7.75
CA PRO A 4 2.48 -2.74 7.31
C PRO A 4 1.65 -1.78 8.18
N GLN A 5 0.55 -2.25 8.77
CA GLN A 5 -0.31 -1.47 9.67
C GLN A 5 0.40 -1.02 10.96
N GLU A 6 1.50 -1.69 11.33
CA GLU A 6 2.25 -1.43 12.57
C GLU A 6 3.45 -0.50 12.36
N VAL A 7 3.78 -0.18 11.10
CA VAL A 7 4.95 0.61 10.73
C VAL A 7 4.66 2.10 10.90
N ARG A 8 4.85 2.59 12.12
CA ARG A 8 4.53 3.98 12.49
C ARG A 8 5.76 4.87 12.66
N ALA A 9 6.97 4.39 12.39
CA ALA A 9 8.17 5.19 12.59
C ALA A 9 8.51 6.03 11.34
N PRO A 10 8.94 7.29 11.51
CA PRO A 10 8.92 8.09 12.75
C PRO A 10 7.52 8.65 13.08
N LYS A 11 7.01 8.38 14.29
CA LYS A 11 5.61 8.61 14.71
C LYS A 11 5.11 10.04 14.48
N GLU A 12 5.97 11.03 14.72
CA GLU A 12 5.66 12.46 14.58
C GLU A 12 5.41 12.90 13.12
N LYS A 13 5.90 12.12 12.14
CA LYS A 13 5.96 12.56 10.72
C LYS A 13 5.10 11.72 9.80
N ILE A 14 4.65 10.55 10.21
CA ILE A 14 3.92 9.62 9.34
C ILE A 14 2.59 9.19 9.95
N GLU A 15 1.56 9.26 9.12
CA GLU A 15 0.23 8.73 9.39
C GLU A 15 -0.12 7.75 8.25
N ILE A 16 -0.51 6.52 8.57
CA ILE A 16 -1.00 5.56 7.58
C ILE A 16 -2.49 5.83 7.38
N LEU A 17 -2.89 6.18 6.15
CA LEU A 17 -4.28 6.43 5.78
C LEU A 17 -4.96 5.17 5.27
N ALA A 18 -4.26 4.37 4.47
CA ALA A 18 -4.74 3.07 3.98
C ALA A 18 -3.56 2.18 3.57
N ILE A 19 -3.74 0.87 3.68
CA ILE A 19 -2.84 -0.11 3.05
C ILE A 19 -3.42 -0.46 1.68
N ILE A 20 -2.64 -0.21 0.63
CA ILE A 20 -3.01 -0.50 -0.76
C ILE A 20 -2.61 -1.94 -1.11
N GLU A 21 -1.45 -2.37 -0.63
CA GLU A 21 -0.90 -3.71 -0.80
C GLU A 21 -0.32 -4.18 0.52
N ASP A 22 -0.74 -5.35 1.00
CA ASP A 22 -0.19 -5.99 2.20
C ASP A 22 0.64 -7.22 1.80
N GLY A 23 1.95 -7.03 1.64
CA GLY A 23 2.89 -8.06 1.22
C GLY A 23 3.00 -9.23 2.18
N THR A 24 2.59 -9.05 3.44
CA THR A 24 2.55 -10.13 4.43
C THR A 24 1.39 -11.09 4.21
N GLN A 25 0.34 -10.64 3.51
CA GLN A 25 -0.81 -11.46 3.15
C GLN A 25 -0.71 -11.96 1.71
N THR A 26 -0.31 -11.10 0.78
CA THR A 26 -0.24 -11.43 -0.66
C THR A 26 1.02 -12.19 -1.06
N LYS A 27 1.99 -12.33 -0.14
CA LYS A 27 3.29 -12.98 -0.36
C LYS A 27 4.16 -12.31 -1.43
N LYS A 28 3.87 -11.06 -1.79
CA LYS A 28 4.70 -10.26 -2.71
C LYS A 28 6.00 -9.77 -2.06
N GLY A 29 6.11 -9.86 -0.73
CA GLY A 29 7.30 -9.46 0.04
C GLY A 29 7.42 -7.95 0.27
N TYR A 30 6.56 -7.13 -0.34
CA TYR A 30 6.51 -5.69 -0.14
C TYR A 30 5.09 -5.22 0.12
N SER A 31 4.98 -4.13 0.85
CA SER A 31 3.73 -3.45 1.14
C SER A 31 3.73 -2.03 0.60
N ILE A 32 2.55 -1.55 0.20
CA ILE A 32 2.31 -0.19 -0.29
C ILE A 32 1.20 0.44 0.55
N ALA A 33 1.41 1.69 0.97
CA ALA A 33 0.44 2.43 1.76
C ALA A 33 0.19 3.82 1.16
N LEU A 34 -1.06 4.26 1.29
CA LEU A 34 -1.40 5.67 1.25
C LEU A 34 -1.09 6.26 2.63
N ILE A 35 -0.31 7.33 2.67
CA ILE A 35 0.16 7.94 3.91
C ILE A 35 -0.02 9.46 3.89
N LYS A 36 0.12 10.06 5.07
CA LYS A 36 0.43 11.49 5.25
C LYS A 36 1.84 11.60 5.78
N TRP A 37 2.75 12.18 5.00
CA TRP A 37 4.12 12.49 5.41
C TRP A 37 4.27 13.98 5.67
N LYS A 38 4.57 14.36 6.92
CA LYS A 38 4.67 15.77 7.35
C LYS A 38 3.48 16.63 6.88
N GLY A 39 2.27 16.08 6.98
CA GLY A 39 1.04 16.76 6.57
C GLY A 39 0.66 16.63 5.09
N LYS A 40 1.56 16.18 4.21
CA LYS A 40 1.30 15.99 2.77
C LYS A 40 0.91 14.55 2.48
N LYS A 41 -0.18 14.34 1.71
CA LYS A 41 -0.55 13.00 1.23
C LYS A 41 0.50 12.47 0.25
N GLY A 42 0.79 11.17 0.31
CA GLY A 42 1.70 10.51 -0.59
C GLY A 42 1.56 8.99 -0.57
N VAL A 43 2.30 8.33 -1.44
CA VAL A 43 2.40 6.86 -1.45
C VAL A 43 3.74 6.47 -0.84
N ALA A 44 3.76 5.39 -0.07
CA ALA A 44 4.98 4.83 0.47
C ALA A 44 5.06 3.32 0.25
N ILE A 45 6.28 2.83 0.15
CA ILE A 45 6.61 1.42 -0.05
C ILE A 45 7.59 0.95 1.03
N ARG A 46 7.52 -0.34 1.34
CA ARG A 46 8.52 -1.04 2.15
C ARG A 46 8.61 -2.50 1.72
N TRP A 47 9.77 -3.09 1.94
CA TRP A 47 9.95 -4.53 2.01
C TRP A 47 9.64 -5.03 3.42
N ASP A 48 8.90 -6.13 3.54
CA ASP A 48 8.33 -6.58 4.82
C ASP A 48 9.21 -7.56 5.59
N GLY A 49 10.35 -7.95 5.01
CA GLY A 49 11.27 -8.94 5.56
C GLY A 49 10.82 -10.37 5.29
N ASP A 50 11.72 -11.33 5.48
CA ASP A 50 11.47 -12.73 5.14
C ASP A 50 10.87 -13.56 6.29
N ASN A 51 11.09 -13.13 7.54
CA ASN A 51 10.68 -13.88 8.73
C ASN A 51 10.38 -12.94 9.91
N GLN A 52 9.93 -13.48 11.05
CA GLN A 52 9.49 -12.67 12.20
C GLN A 52 10.59 -11.81 12.84
N GLN A 53 11.86 -12.17 12.69
CA GLN A 53 12.99 -11.43 13.25
C GLN A 53 13.49 -10.34 12.30
N ASP A 54 13.15 -10.45 11.02
CA ASP A 54 13.48 -9.49 10.00
C ASP A 54 12.58 -8.24 10.09
N LYS A 55 13.23 -7.07 10.16
CA LYS A 55 12.56 -5.77 10.25
C LYS A 55 12.17 -5.21 8.88
N GLY A 56 12.57 -5.90 7.81
CA GLY A 56 12.40 -5.45 6.45
C GLY A 56 13.23 -4.20 6.15
N PHE A 57 12.81 -3.46 5.13
CA PHE A 57 13.49 -2.25 4.71
C PHE A 57 12.50 -1.22 4.13
N PRO A 58 12.65 0.09 4.42
CA PRO A 58 13.69 0.68 5.25
C PRO A 58 13.46 0.48 6.76
N ILE A 59 14.53 0.71 7.52
CA ILE A 59 14.51 0.84 8.98
C ILE A 59 14.97 2.25 9.36
N THR A 60 14.62 2.71 10.57
CA THR A 60 15.09 3.99 11.10
C THR A 60 16.62 4.02 11.21
N ALA A 61 17.24 5.21 11.21
CA ALA A 61 18.69 5.36 11.21
C ALA A 61 19.42 4.66 12.38
N ASN A 62 18.75 4.52 13.52
CA ASN A 62 19.24 3.78 14.69
C ASN A 62 18.96 2.26 14.62
N GLY A 63 18.39 1.76 13.52
CA GLY A 63 18.10 0.35 13.26
C GLY A 63 16.96 -0.26 14.08
N TYR A 64 16.31 0.51 14.95
CA TYR A 64 15.34 -0.04 15.90
C TYR A 64 13.99 -0.35 15.27
N HIS A 65 13.47 0.54 14.43
CA HIS A 65 12.09 0.47 13.97
C HIS A 65 11.96 0.32 12.45
N PRO A 66 11.00 -0.49 11.98
CA PRO A 66 10.63 -0.51 10.58
C PRO A 66 10.09 0.87 10.16
N ALA A 67 10.42 1.28 8.94
CA ALA A 67 10.03 2.58 8.39
C ALA A 67 9.45 2.44 6.97
N TRP A 68 8.87 3.53 6.48
CA TRP A 68 8.36 3.64 5.11
C TRP A 68 9.33 4.45 4.24
N PHE A 69 9.52 4.02 2.99
CA PHE A 69 10.11 4.88 1.97
C PHE A 69 8.99 5.65 1.28
N VAL A 70 8.91 6.95 1.55
CA VAL A 70 7.91 7.83 0.92
C VAL A 70 8.36 8.12 -0.51
N LEU A 71 7.51 7.80 -1.49
CA LEU A 71 7.82 8.00 -2.89
C LEU A 71 7.93 9.50 -3.22
N PRO A 72 8.90 9.91 -4.08
CA PRO A 72 8.91 11.26 -4.62
C PRO A 72 7.60 11.58 -5.34
N ASP A 73 7.24 12.87 -5.37
CA ASP A 73 5.96 13.34 -5.90
C ASP A 73 5.63 12.77 -7.29
N LYS A 74 6.61 12.77 -8.21
CA LYS A 74 6.42 12.25 -9.56
C LYS A 74 6.02 10.76 -9.59
N PHE A 75 6.60 9.95 -8.71
CA PHE A 75 6.26 8.53 -8.62
C PHE A 75 4.91 8.33 -7.92
N THR A 76 4.59 9.15 -6.93
CA THR A 76 3.27 9.16 -6.29
C THR A 76 2.17 9.47 -7.32
N GLU A 77 2.37 10.47 -8.18
CA GLU A 77 1.44 10.82 -9.26
C GLU A 77 1.22 9.66 -10.23
N LEU A 78 2.31 9.08 -10.75
CA LEU A 78 2.25 7.98 -11.71
C LEU A 78 1.54 6.76 -11.11
N TYR A 79 1.90 6.38 -9.88
CA TYR A 79 1.28 5.26 -9.19
C TYR A 79 -0.21 5.51 -8.93
N SER A 80 -0.57 6.71 -8.46
CA SER A 80 -1.96 7.05 -8.15
C SER A 80 -2.84 7.04 -9.39
N TYR A 81 -2.33 7.55 -10.52
CA TYR A 81 -3.03 7.54 -11.79
C TYR A 81 -3.28 6.12 -12.31
N ASP A 82 -2.24 5.28 -12.33
CA ASP A 82 -2.34 3.90 -12.77
C ASP A 82 -3.29 3.08 -11.88
N TYR A 83 -3.16 3.23 -10.56
CA TYR A 83 -4.03 2.57 -9.59
C TYR A 83 -5.50 2.99 -9.77
N ALA A 84 -5.78 4.29 -9.90
CA ALA A 84 -7.14 4.79 -10.11
C ALA A 84 -7.76 4.25 -11.40
N LYS A 85 -6.98 4.18 -12.48
CA LYS A 85 -7.42 3.56 -13.74
C LYS A 85 -7.74 2.09 -13.56
N THR A 86 -6.84 1.33 -12.95
CA THR A 86 -7.03 -0.09 -12.68
C THR A 86 -8.29 -0.36 -11.86
N VAL A 87 -8.47 0.37 -10.75
CA VAL A 87 -9.67 0.25 -9.90
C VAL A 87 -10.95 0.60 -10.67
N THR A 88 -10.90 1.63 -11.53
CA THR A 88 -12.05 2.03 -12.35
C THR A 88 -12.41 0.94 -13.36
N SER A 89 -11.41 0.35 -14.02
CA SER A 89 -11.60 -0.75 -14.97
C SER A 89 -12.18 -1.99 -14.29
N ILE A 90 -11.66 -2.38 -13.12
CA ILE A 90 -12.18 -3.53 -12.37
C ILE A 90 -13.65 -3.31 -12.00
N LYS A 91 -13.99 -2.15 -11.44
CA LYS A 91 -15.38 -1.82 -11.10
C LYS A 91 -16.33 -1.87 -12.31
N ALA A 92 -15.85 -1.46 -13.48
CA ALA A 92 -16.63 -1.56 -14.71
C ALA A 92 -16.87 -3.03 -15.11
N LEU A 93 -15.87 -3.90 -14.97
CA LEU A 93 -16.00 -5.34 -15.22
C LEU A 93 -16.94 -6.02 -14.23
N ASP A 94 -16.82 -5.71 -12.93
CA ASP A 94 -17.71 -6.25 -11.90
C ASP A 94 -19.17 -5.90 -12.21
N LYS A 95 -19.42 -4.65 -12.60
CA LYS A 95 -20.77 -4.20 -13.00
C LYS A 95 -21.30 -4.96 -14.21
N LEU A 96 -20.47 -5.21 -15.23
CA LEU A 96 -20.87 -6.00 -16.41
C LEU A 96 -21.23 -7.44 -16.01
N ALA A 97 -20.44 -8.06 -15.13
CA ALA A 97 -20.73 -9.42 -14.66
C ALA A 97 -22.06 -9.49 -13.87
N GLU A 98 -22.33 -8.49 -13.02
CA GLU A 98 -23.60 -8.40 -12.29
C GLU A 98 -24.81 -8.23 -13.22
N GLU A 99 -24.68 -7.45 -14.30
CA GLU A 99 -25.73 -7.26 -15.30
C GLU A 99 -26.01 -8.55 -16.08
N GLN A 100 -24.97 -9.31 -16.41
CA GLN A 100 -25.09 -10.56 -17.17
C GLN A 100 -25.77 -11.66 -16.35
N ASN A 101 -25.39 -11.84 -15.08
CA ASN A 101 -26.06 -12.79 -14.18
C ASN A 101 -27.55 -12.50 -14.02
N LYS A 102 -27.95 -11.21 -13.99
CA LYS A 102 -29.37 -10.81 -13.91
C LYS A 102 -30.17 -11.10 -15.18
N MET A 103 -29.52 -11.20 -16.33
CA MET A 103 -30.17 -11.58 -17.59
C MET A 103 -30.33 -13.10 -17.70
N ASP A 104 -29.36 -13.86 -17.19
CA ASP A 104 -29.41 -15.34 -17.20
C ASP A 104 -30.40 -15.92 -16.17
N GLU A 105 -30.78 -15.14 -15.14
CA GLU A 105 -31.82 -15.48 -14.17
C GLU A 105 -33.26 -15.14 -14.62
N LYS A 106 -33.45 -14.60 -15.83
CA LYS A 106 -34.75 -14.26 -16.43
C LYS A 106 -35.14 -15.20 -17.56
#